data_AF-A0A7S0GI98-F1
#
_entry.id   AF-A0A7S0GI98-F1
#
_cell.length_a   1.000
_cell.length_b   1.000
_cell.length_c   1.000
_cell.angle_alpha   90.00
_cell.angle_beta   90.00
_cell.angle_gamma   90.00
#
_symmetry.space_group_name_H-M   'P 1'
#
loop_
_entity.id
_entity.type
_entity.pdbx_description
1 polymer ?
#
loop_
_entity_poly.entity_id
_entity_poly.type
_entity_poly.pdbx_seq_one_letter_code
_entity_poly.pdbx_strand_id
1 'polypeptide(L)'
;LENINESFEDSNTAQSESDFEVKLTKDYYEAIQRSLSSLRPTPWPKANVNALVQEELKSDKKPSKKRRDTQPPTTDELEIFTQERWDSVLHYLVGSDSDEQGGAVSEPPENVIDLLLQTGLMQPDPDARHVSKERAPLVITSRGYEFMLQNLHAQVWQFMRQYLGTLEKLSKDRNNSNCNNILHEALLFVLSLSFCRVGDAYRASSLTKASRTFMGDIAQFGLVMVR
;
A
#
# COMPACT_ATOMS: atom_id res chain seq x y z
N LEU A 1 -58.48 35.58 36.06
CA LEU A 1 -58.19 36.50 34.93
C LEU A 1 -56.71 36.83 35.05
N GLU A 2 -55.73 36.32 34.33
CA GLU A 2 -55.55 35.43 33.16
C GLU A 2 -54.08 34.96 33.30
N ASN A 3 -53.78 33.67 33.32
CA ASN A 3 -53.04 32.97 32.26
C ASN A 3 -52.27 33.88 31.28
N ILE A 4 -50.93 33.88 31.32
CA ILE A 4 -50.10 33.39 30.21
C ILE A 4 -48.87 32.69 30.79
N ASN A 5 -48.78 31.41 30.46
CA ASN A 5 -47.71 30.46 30.66
C ASN A 5 -46.90 30.49 29.36
N GLU A 6 -45.60 30.79 29.40
CA GLU A 6 -44.72 30.34 28.32
C GLU A 6 -43.31 30.10 28.87
N SER A 7 -43.08 28.82 29.10
CA SER A 7 -41.84 28.15 29.40
C SER A 7 -40.81 28.36 28.29
N PHE A 8 -39.56 28.63 28.67
CA PHE A 8 -38.41 28.16 27.87
C PHE A 8 -37.41 27.52 28.82
N GLU A 9 -37.27 26.21 28.68
CA GLU A 9 -36.46 25.32 29.50
C GLU A 9 -34.97 25.58 29.28
N ASP A 10 -34.25 25.96 30.34
CA ASP A 10 -32.80 25.83 30.42
C ASP A 10 -32.45 24.33 30.49
N SER A 11 -32.29 23.72 29.31
CA SER A 11 -31.79 22.36 29.16
C SER A 11 -30.29 22.34 29.38
N ASN A 12 -29.93 22.16 30.64
CA ASN A 12 -28.63 21.74 31.13
C ASN A 12 -28.15 20.48 30.38
N THR A 13 -27.22 20.64 29.42
CA THR A 13 -26.51 19.51 28.79
C THR A 13 -25.02 19.68 29.03
N ALA A 14 -24.59 19.36 30.24
CA ALA A 14 -23.19 19.04 30.52
C ALA A 14 -22.90 17.65 29.92
N GLN A 15 -22.54 17.60 28.63
CA GLN A 15 -21.96 16.41 28.03
C GLN A 15 -20.50 16.30 28.50
N SER A 16 -20.32 15.50 29.54
CA SER A 16 -19.06 14.93 29.97
C SER A 16 -18.33 14.30 28.77
N GLU A 17 -17.21 14.91 28.34
CA GLU A 17 -16.18 14.27 27.53
C GLU A 17 -15.64 13.06 28.31
N SER A 18 -16.20 11.88 28.04
CA SER A 18 -15.61 10.63 28.51
C SER A 18 -14.43 10.30 27.59
N ASP A 19 -13.23 10.53 28.10
CA ASP A 19 -11.96 10.08 27.55
C ASP A 19 -12.08 8.58 27.22
N PHE A 20 -12.25 8.26 25.93
CA PHE A 20 -12.46 6.89 25.48
C PHE A 20 -11.08 6.22 25.46
N GLU A 21 -10.63 5.78 26.63
CA GLU A 21 -9.39 5.00 26.77
C GLU A 21 -9.61 3.65 26.09
N VAL A 22 -9.28 3.58 24.80
CA VAL A 22 -9.39 2.37 23.97
C VAL A 22 -8.42 1.32 24.51
N LYS A 23 -8.92 0.49 25.43
CA LYS A 23 -8.17 -0.68 25.92
C LYS A 23 -8.39 -1.82 24.95
N LEU A 24 -7.30 -2.24 24.32
CA LEU A 24 -7.22 -3.46 23.54
C LEU A 24 -7.84 -4.62 24.35
N THR A 25 -8.83 -5.29 23.76
CA THR A 25 -9.58 -6.34 24.44
C THR A 25 -8.65 -7.47 24.86
N LYS A 26 -8.94 -8.11 26.01
CA LYS A 26 -8.15 -9.22 26.53
C LYS A 26 -7.95 -10.33 25.50
N ASP A 27 -8.99 -10.61 24.72
CA ASP A 27 -8.97 -11.60 23.64
C ASP A 27 -7.98 -11.24 22.53
N TYR A 28 -7.81 -9.94 22.25
CA TYR A 28 -6.82 -9.44 21.28
C TYR A 28 -5.39 -9.59 21.81
N TYR A 29 -5.14 -9.23 23.07
CA TYR A 29 -3.85 -9.45 23.71
C TYR A 29 -3.48 -10.93 23.72
N GLU A 30 -4.43 -11.81 24.00
CA GLU A 30 -4.18 -13.25 23.99
C GLU A 30 -3.98 -13.81 22.56
N ALA A 31 -4.68 -13.28 21.56
CA ALA A 31 -4.47 -13.66 20.15
C ALA A 31 -3.08 -13.22 19.65
N ILE A 32 -2.67 -11.99 19.97
CA ILE A 32 -1.32 -11.48 19.71
C ILE A 32 -0.29 -12.31 20.46
N GLN A 33 -0.48 -12.54 21.76
CA GLN A 33 0.45 -13.36 22.55
C GLN A 33 0.55 -14.77 21.98
N ARG A 34 -0.55 -15.41 21.61
CA ARG A 34 -0.54 -16.74 20.96
C ARG A 34 0.18 -16.70 19.61
N SER A 35 0.03 -15.62 18.84
CA SER A 35 0.72 -15.45 17.56
C SER A 35 2.22 -15.16 17.72
N LEU A 36 2.61 -14.38 18.73
CA LEU A 36 4.00 -14.05 19.05
C LEU A 36 4.73 -15.20 19.76
N SER A 37 4.00 -16.03 20.51
CA SER A 37 4.54 -17.21 21.23
C SER A 37 4.52 -18.49 20.40
N SER A 38 3.64 -18.59 19.41
CA SER A 38 3.76 -19.55 18.31
C SER A 38 4.96 -19.11 17.47
N LEU A 39 6.13 -19.72 17.63
CA LEU A 39 7.35 -19.52 16.83
C LEU A 39 7.16 -19.87 15.34
N ARG A 40 6.17 -19.28 14.68
CA ARG A 40 6.08 -19.21 13.24
C ARG A 40 6.79 -17.91 12.86
N PRO A 41 7.83 -17.98 12.02
CA PRO A 41 8.54 -16.79 11.61
C PRO A 41 7.65 -15.83 10.81
N THR A 42 6.43 -16.20 10.40
CA THR A 42 5.49 -15.33 9.69
C THR A 42 4.05 -15.68 10.04
N PRO A 43 3.11 -14.72 10.03
CA PRO A 43 1.68 -15.01 10.17
C PRO A 43 1.09 -15.69 8.93
N TRP A 44 1.76 -15.60 7.77
CA TRP A 44 1.30 -16.23 6.53
C TRP A 44 1.90 -17.62 6.33
N PRO A 45 1.08 -18.61 5.89
CA PRO A 45 1.58 -19.93 5.54
C PRO A 45 2.54 -19.84 4.35
N LYS A 46 3.75 -20.37 4.52
CA LYS A 46 4.67 -20.58 3.41
C LYS A 46 4.03 -21.52 2.40
N ALA A 47 4.11 -21.17 1.12
CA ALA A 47 3.68 -22.05 0.06
C ALA A 47 4.67 -23.21 -0.04
N ASN A 48 4.24 -24.41 0.33
CA ASN A 48 5.04 -25.60 0.13
C ASN A 48 5.13 -25.89 -1.37
N VAL A 49 6.35 -25.85 -1.93
CA VAL A 49 6.62 -26.12 -3.35
C VAL A 49 6.02 -27.47 -3.77
N ASN A 50 6.07 -28.48 -2.89
CA ASN A 50 5.47 -29.79 -3.17
C ASN A 50 3.94 -29.77 -3.18
N ALA A 51 3.30 -28.89 -2.39
CA ALA A 51 1.84 -28.74 -2.39
C ALA A 51 1.34 -27.95 -3.61
N LEU A 52 2.13 -26.97 -4.10
CA LEU A 52 1.84 -26.24 -5.33
C LEU A 52 1.90 -27.17 -6.56
N VAL A 53 2.93 -28.02 -6.64
CA VAL A 53 3.04 -29.05 -7.70
C VAL A 53 1.88 -30.05 -7.66
N GLN A 54 1.42 -30.44 -6.47
CA GLN A 54 0.27 -31.35 -6.31
C GLN A 54 -1.09 -30.69 -6.63
N GLU A 55 -1.27 -29.39 -6.39
CA GLU A 55 -2.47 -28.64 -6.81
C GLU A 55 -2.54 -28.52 -8.34
N GLU A 56 -1.40 -28.37 -9.04
CA GLU A 56 -1.36 -28.35 -10.50
C GLU A 56 -1.70 -29.70 -11.13
N LEU A 57 -1.20 -30.82 -10.57
CA LEU A 57 -1.54 -32.18 -11.04
C LEU A 57 -3.04 -32.50 -10.92
N LYS A 58 -3.75 -31.83 -9.99
CA LYS A 58 -5.21 -31.98 -9.83
C LYS A 58 -6.01 -31.09 -10.79
N SER A 59 -5.41 -30.03 -11.34
CA SER A 59 -6.07 -29.04 -12.20
C SER A 59 -6.09 -29.41 -13.69
N ASP A 60 -5.51 -30.55 -14.09
CA ASP A 60 -5.28 -30.92 -15.49
C ASP A 60 -6.54 -31.46 -16.22
N LYS A 61 -7.61 -30.66 -16.29
CA LYS A 61 -8.81 -30.95 -17.10
C LYS A 61 -9.22 -29.86 -18.10
N LYS A 62 -8.40 -28.83 -18.36
CA LYS A 62 -8.61 -27.90 -19.50
C LYS A 62 -7.29 -27.42 -20.09
N PRO A 63 -7.11 -27.46 -21.42
CA PRO A 63 -5.90 -26.95 -22.05
C PRO A 63 -5.98 -25.41 -22.18
N SER A 64 -4.81 -24.78 -22.19
CA SER A 64 -4.51 -23.37 -22.52
C SER A 64 -4.57 -22.30 -21.41
N LYS A 65 -3.46 -22.16 -20.67
CA LYS A 65 -2.81 -20.87 -20.38
C LYS A 65 -1.37 -21.15 -19.90
N LYS A 66 -0.41 -20.30 -20.29
CA LYS A 66 1.03 -20.35 -19.97
C LYS A 66 1.28 -21.03 -18.62
N ARG A 67 2.06 -22.12 -18.61
CA ARG A 67 2.50 -22.80 -17.39
C ARG A 67 3.09 -21.74 -16.46
N ARG A 68 2.48 -21.54 -15.29
CA ARG A 68 3.08 -20.73 -14.26
C ARG A 68 4.23 -21.56 -13.71
N ASP A 69 5.48 -21.16 -13.96
CA ASP A 69 6.65 -21.60 -13.19
C ASP A 69 6.25 -21.78 -11.72
N THR A 70 6.25 -23.04 -11.32
CA THR A 70 5.74 -23.53 -10.04
C THR A 70 6.77 -23.36 -8.92
N GLN A 71 7.99 -22.93 -9.28
CA GLN A 71 9.08 -22.70 -8.34
C GLN A 71 9.07 -21.24 -7.86
N PRO A 72 9.34 -21.01 -6.56
CA PRO A 72 9.58 -19.66 -6.08
C PRO A 72 10.78 -19.06 -6.82
N PRO A 73 10.72 -17.77 -7.19
CA PRO A 73 11.83 -17.09 -7.83
C PRO A 73 13.07 -17.15 -6.92
N THR A 74 14.24 -17.24 -7.55
CA THR A 74 15.52 -17.14 -6.87
C THR A 74 15.69 -15.74 -6.28
N THR A 75 16.59 -15.60 -5.31
CA THR A 75 16.91 -14.29 -4.71
C THR A 75 17.40 -13.29 -5.75
N ASP A 76 18.16 -13.77 -6.74
CA ASP A 76 18.75 -12.93 -7.78
C ASP A 76 17.67 -12.43 -8.75
N GLU A 77 16.72 -13.29 -9.12
CA GLU A 77 15.54 -12.90 -9.91
C GLU A 77 14.66 -11.89 -9.16
N LEU A 78 14.53 -12.02 -7.84
CA LEU A 78 13.81 -11.06 -7.00
C LEU A 78 14.52 -9.71 -6.96
N GLU A 79 15.85 -9.70 -6.80
CA GLU A 79 16.65 -8.47 -6.78
C GLU A 79 16.56 -7.72 -8.12
N ILE A 80 16.72 -8.43 -9.24
CA ILE A 80 16.57 -7.86 -10.58
C ILE A 80 15.17 -7.28 -10.75
N PHE A 81 14.13 -8.03 -10.39
CA PHE A 81 12.75 -7.55 -10.48
C PHE A 81 12.52 -6.27 -9.66
N THR A 82 12.97 -6.26 -8.40
CA THR A 82 12.81 -5.09 -7.52
C THR A 82 13.56 -3.88 -8.07
N GLN A 83 14.80 -4.09 -8.55
CA GLN A 83 15.61 -3.02 -9.12
C GLN A 83 14.99 -2.45 -10.39
N GLU A 84 14.58 -3.28 -11.35
CA GLU A 84 13.95 -2.82 -12.60
C GLU A 84 12.69 -1.98 -12.33
N ARG A 85 11.86 -2.43 -11.37
CA ARG A 85 10.65 -1.70 -10.99
C ARG A 85 10.97 -0.37 -10.34
N TRP A 86 11.94 -0.36 -9.42
CA TRP A 86 12.32 0.87 -8.75
C TRP A 86 12.97 1.87 -9.71
N ASP A 87 13.88 1.41 -10.55
CA ASP A 87 14.57 2.23 -11.55
C ASP A 87 13.56 2.82 -12.55
N SER A 88 12.53 2.08 -12.95
CA SER A 88 11.44 2.61 -13.78
C SER A 88 10.71 3.80 -13.11
N VAL A 89 10.44 3.72 -11.80
CA VAL A 89 9.82 4.83 -11.04
C VAL A 89 10.76 6.03 -10.96
N LEU A 90 12.04 5.81 -10.64
CA LEU A 90 13.04 6.89 -10.53
C LEU A 90 13.30 7.56 -11.88
N HIS A 91 13.36 6.77 -12.95
CA HIS A 91 13.58 7.27 -14.30
C HIS A 91 12.39 8.12 -14.77
N TYR A 92 11.16 7.68 -14.48
CA TYR A 92 9.96 8.48 -14.71
C TYR A 92 9.95 9.77 -13.89
N LEU A 93 10.38 9.71 -12.63
CA LEU A 93 10.43 10.88 -11.75
C LEU A 93 11.35 11.98 -12.29
N VAL A 94 12.51 11.64 -12.84
CA VAL A 94 13.45 12.63 -13.39
C VAL A 94 12.96 13.21 -14.72
N GLY A 95 11.99 12.56 -15.36
CA GLY A 95 11.54 12.89 -16.70
C GLY A 95 12.65 12.55 -17.68
N SER A 96 12.57 11.38 -18.32
CA SER A 96 13.17 11.30 -19.65
C SER A 96 12.44 12.34 -20.48
N ASP A 97 13.17 13.33 -20.99
CA ASP A 97 12.67 14.19 -22.05
C ASP A 97 12.04 13.30 -23.11
N SER A 98 10.71 13.32 -23.19
CA SER A 98 9.91 12.48 -24.07
C SER A 98 10.23 12.69 -25.55
N ASP A 99 11.08 13.65 -25.90
CA ASP A 99 11.14 14.23 -27.25
C ASP A 99 12.51 14.26 -27.92
N GLU A 100 13.63 13.87 -27.30
CA GLU A 100 14.94 13.99 -28.00
C GLU A 100 15.60 12.68 -28.42
N GLN A 101 15.44 11.56 -27.68
CA GLN A 101 16.22 10.34 -27.95
C GLN A 101 15.44 9.04 -27.77
N GLY A 102 14.26 8.91 -28.38
CA GLY A 102 13.72 7.63 -28.90
C GLY A 102 13.67 6.38 -28.01
N GLY A 103 13.87 6.50 -26.70
CA GLY A 103 13.78 5.40 -25.74
C GLY A 103 12.41 5.43 -25.11
N ALA A 104 11.49 4.60 -25.61
CA ALA A 104 10.19 4.39 -24.96
C ALA A 104 10.44 3.73 -23.59
N VAL A 105 10.64 4.54 -22.56
CA VAL A 105 10.66 4.04 -21.19
C VAL A 105 9.24 3.66 -20.84
N SER A 106 9.06 2.46 -20.30
CA SER A 106 7.74 2.02 -19.84
C SER A 106 7.26 2.96 -18.74
N GLU A 107 6.17 3.66 -19.02
CA GLU A 107 5.45 4.47 -18.05
C GLU A 107 5.10 3.60 -16.83
N PRO A 108 5.36 4.08 -15.59
CA PRO A 108 4.92 3.38 -14.40
C PRO A 108 3.40 3.22 -14.37
N PRO A 109 2.89 2.26 -13.60
CA PRO A 109 1.45 2.11 -13.36
C PRO A 109 0.80 3.41 -12.85
N GLU A 110 -0.46 3.67 -13.24
CA GLU A 110 -1.20 4.90 -12.89
C GLU A 110 -1.22 5.19 -11.37
N ASN A 111 -1.37 4.14 -10.54
CA ASN A 111 -1.36 4.29 -9.08
C ASN A 111 0.00 4.75 -8.53
N VAL A 112 1.11 4.45 -9.21
CA VAL A 112 2.44 4.95 -8.88
C VAL A 112 2.53 6.44 -9.19
N ILE A 113 2.04 6.86 -10.37
CA ILE A 113 2.00 8.26 -10.79
C ILE A 113 1.15 9.09 -9.81
N ASP A 114 -0.01 8.59 -9.42
CA ASP A 114 -0.86 9.21 -8.40
C ASP A 114 -0.11 9.40 -7.08
N LEU A 115 0.68 8.40 -6.66
CA LEU A 115 1.46 8.51 -5.43
C LEU A 115 2.61 9.52 -5.58
N LEU A 116 3.27 9.60 -6.74
CA LEU A 116 4.30 10.62 -7.04
C LEU A 116 3.73 12.05 -6.99
N LEU A 117 2.50 12.23 -7.45
CA LEU A 117 1.76 13.49 -7.34
C LEU A 117 1.38 13.80 -5.89
N GLN A 118 0.83 12.82 -5.16
CA GLN A 118 0.41 12.99 -3.76
C GLN A 118 1.59 13.25 -2.80
N THR A 119 2.74 12.62 -3.05
CA THR A 119 4.00 12.89 -2.33
C THR A 119 4.57 14.27 -2.64
N GLY A 120 4.12 14.90 -3.73
CA GLY A 120 4.66 16.14 -4.26
C GLY A 120 6.07 15.96 -4.83
N LEU A 121 6.42 14.74 -5.27
CA LEU A 121 7.68 14.48 -5.97
C LEU A 121 7.60 14.93 -7.43
N MET A 122 6.40 14.84 -8.02
CA MET A 122 6.07 15.43 -9.31
C MET A 122 4.91 16.41 -9.18
N GLN A 123 4.78 17.31 -10.14
CA GLN A 123 3.65 18.21 -10.29
C GLN A 123 3.36 18.45 -11.78
N PRO A 124 2.13 18.84 -12.16
CA PRO A 124 1.86 19.35 -13.50
C PRO A 124 2.76 20.54 -13.82
N ASP A 125 3.33 20.56 -15.03
CA ASP A 125 4.22 21.63 -15.49
C ASP A 125 3.54 23.01 -15.35
N PRO A 126 4.08 23.89 -14.50
CA PRO A 126 3.52 25.24 -14.32
C PRO A 126 3.62 26.11 -15.58
N ASP A 127 4.55 25.81 -16.49
CA ASP A 127 4.76 26.55 -17.73
C ASP A 127 3.96 26.00 -18.93
N ALA A 128 3.23 24.89 -18.76
CA ALA A 128 2.32 24.33 -19.75
C ALA A 128 1.02 25.15 -19.88
N ARG A 129 1.15 26.39 -20.38
CA ARG A 129 0.07 27.41 -20.47
C ARG A 129 -1.05 27.09 -21.48
N HIS A 130 -0.93 25.97 -22.22
CA HIS A 130 -1.86 25.61 -23.29
C HIS A 130 -2.52 24.24 -23.14
N VAL A 131 -2.33 23.56 -22.00
CA VAL A 131 -2.87 22.23 -21.76
C VAL A 131 -3.74 22.26 -20.50
N SER A 132 -4.89 21.58 -20.54
CA SER A 132 -5.72 21.35 -19.35
C SER A 132 -4.85 20.77 -18.23
N LYS A 133 -5.04 21.19 -16.96
CA LYS A 133 -4.26 20.68 -15.81
C LYS A 133 -4.17 19.15 -15.74
N GLU A 134 -5.20 18.45 -16.23
CA GLU A 134 -5.30 16.99 -16.27
C GLU A 134 -4.41 16.32 -17.33
N ARG A 135 -3.92 17.09 -18.32
CA ARG A 135 -3.09 16.60 -19.43
C ARG A 135 -1.74 17.30 -19.51
N ALA A 136 -1.45 18.21 -18.58
CA ALA A 136 -0.16 18.86 -18.51
C ALA A 136 0.93 17.82 -18.22
N PRO A 137 2.10 17.90 -18.87
CA PRO A 137 3.21 17.01 -18.59
C PRO A 137 3.60 17.11 -17.11
N LEU A 138 4.03 16.00 -16.52
CA LEU A 138 4.48 15.98 -15.13
C LEU A 138 5.97 16.31 -15.08
N VAL A 139 6.33 17.24 -14.20
CA VAL A 139 7.72 17.65 -13.95
C VAL A 139 8.10 17.36 -12.51
N ILE A 140 9.36 17.03 -12.29
CA ILE A 140 9.93 16.84 -10.96
C ILE A 140 9.89 18.15 -10.16
N THR A 141 9.57 18.06 -8.87
CA THR A 141 9.59 19.21 -7.97
C THR A 141 10.96 19.35 -7.28
N SER A 142 11.22 20.48 -6.59
CA SER A 142 12.40 20.60 -5.72
C SER A 142 12.49 19.48 -4.69
N ARG A 143 11.34 19.05 -4.15
CA ARG A 143 11.25 17.92 -3.22
C ARG A 143 11.56 16.59 -3.91
N GLY A 144 11.17 16.44 -5.18
CA GLY A 144 11.56 15.32 -6.03
C GLY A 144 13.07 15.21 -6.20
N TYR A 145 13.76 16.32 -6.43
CA TYR A 145 15.23 16.33 -6.48
C TYR A 145 15.87 15.97 -5.14
N GLU A 146 15.37 16.49 -4.02
CA GLU A 146 15.85 16.11 -2.68
C GLU A 146 15.65 14.61 -2.42
N PHE A 147 14.51 14.05 -2.85
CA PHE A 147 14.21 12.63 -2.77
C PHE A 147 15.22 11.77 -3.54
N MET A 148 15.57 12.18 -4.77
CA MET A 148 16.55 11.47 -5.60
C MET A 148 17.95 11.37 -4.96
N LEU A 149 18.30 12.31 -4.07
CA LEU A 149 19.57 12.33 -3.36
C LEU A 149 19.59 11.43 -2.11
N GLN A 150 18.44 10.90 -1.69
CA GLN A 150 18.35 10.01 -0.54
C GLN A 150 18.83 8.60 -0.87
N ASN A 151 19.19 7.83 0.17
CA ASN A 151 19.44 6.40 -0.01
C ASN A 151 18.14 5.62 -0.29
N LEU A 152 18.27 4.45 -0.93
CA LEU A 152 17.14 3.60 -1.32
C LEU A 152 16.18 3.32 -0.15
N HIS A 153 16.73 3.00 1.03
CA HIS A 153 15.93 2.70 2.22
C HIS A 153 15.04 3.90 2.64
N ALA A 154 15.59 5.11 2.66
CA ALA A 154 14.85 6.32 2.99
C ALA A 154 13.76 6.59 1.94
N GLN A 155 14.09 6.44 0.66
CA GLN A 155 13.14 6.61 -0.44
C GLN A 155 11.93 5.66 -0.31
N VAL A 156 12.17 4.36 -0.13
CA VAL A 156 11.13 3.34 0.09
C VAL A 156 10.27 3.68 1.29
N TRP A 157 10.90 4.08 2.40
CA TRP A 157 10.15 4.44 3.61
C TRP A 157 9.29 5.69 3.43
N GLN A 158 9.76 6.68 2.67
CA GLN A 158 8.96 7.87 2.37
C GLN A 158 7.69 7.51 1.58
N PHE A 159 7.78 6.63 0.59
CA PHE A 159 6.60 6.14 -0.13
C PHE A 159 5.65 5.36 0.77
N MET A 160 6.19 4.46 1.58
CA MET A 160 5.40 3.68 2.53
C MET A 160 4.61 4.61 3.47
N ARG A 161 5.27 5.63 4.03
CA ARG A 161 4.60 6.61 4.90
C ARG A 161 3.57 7.45 4.16
N GLN A 162 3.86 7.90 2.94
CA GLN A 162 2.87 8.65 2.18
C GLN A 162 1.63 7.81 1.92
N TYR A 163 1.82 6.57 1.48
CA TYR A 163 0.71 5.67 1.19
C TYR A 163 -0.17 5.44 2.42
N LEU A 164 0.45 5.13 3.57
CA LEU A 164 -0.26 4.98 4.84
C LEU A 164 -0.96 6.28 5.27
N GLY A 165 -0.33 7.43 5.06
CA GLY A 165 -0.94 8.74 5.31
C GLY A 165 -2.14 9.04 4.41
N THR A 166 -2.14 8.59 3.15
CA THR A 166 -3.30 8.67 2.26
C THR A 166 -4.45 7.81 2.78
N LEU A 167 -4.17 6.58 3.24
CA LEU A 167 -5.20 5.74 3.88
C LEU A 167 -5.77 6.38 5.16
N GLU A 168 -4.93 7.03 5.96
CA GLU A 168 -5.36 7.74 7.17
C GLU A 168 -6.25 8.95 6.85
N LYS A 169 -5.92 9.74 5.83
CA LYS A 169 -6.79 10.85 5.39
C LYS A 169 -8.15 10.33 4.91
N LEU A 170 -8.15 9.27 4.11
CA LEU A 170 -9.38 8.63 3.65
C LEU A 170 -10.22 8.07 4.80
N SER A 171 -9.60 7.65 5.92
CA SER A 171 -10.35 7.19 7.09
C SER A 171 -10.99 8.33 7.87
N LYS A 172 -10.29 9.48 8.00
CA LYS A 172 -10.81 10.69 8.67
C LYS A 172 -11.94 11.34 7.89
N ASP A 173 -11.81 11.45 6.57
CA ASP A 173 -12.81 12.15 5.72
C ASP A 173 -14.18 11.46 5.70
N ARG A 174 -14.24 10.14 5.97
CA ARG A 174 -15.47 9.37 5.80
C ARG A 174 -16.28 9.12 7.06
N ASN A 175 -15.80 9.50 8.27
CA ASN A 175 -16.43 9.11 9.55
C ASN A 175 -16.90 7.63 9.59
N ASN A 176 -16.22 6.77 8.83
CA ASN A 176 -16.68 5.42 8.53
C ASN A 176 -15.75 4.43 9.22
N SER A 177 -16.30 3.68 10.17
CA SER A 177 -15.61 2.64 10.94
C SER A 177 -14.93 1.58 10.05
N ASN A 178 -15.37 1.39 8.80
CA ASN A 178 -14.77 0.48 7.84
C ASN A 178 -13.39 0.95 7.34
N CYS A 179 -13.14 2.26 7.23
CA CYS A 179 -11.85 2.77 6.74
C CYS A 179 -10.73 2.68 7.79
N ASN A 180 -11.06 2.79 9.09
CA ASN A 180 -10.10 2.52 10.17
C ASN A 180 -9.62 1.06 10.14
N ASN A 181 -10.48 0.13 9.70
CA ASN A 181 -10.08 -1.26 9.48
C ASN A 181 -9.03 -1.36 8.35
N ILE A 182 -9.17 -0.61 7.25
CA ILE A 182 -8.22 -0.67 6.12
C ILE A 182 -6.80 -0.21 6.51
N LEU A 183 -6.68 0.90 7.24
CA LEU A 183 -5.38 1.37 7.73
C LEU A 183 -4.75 0.36 8.70
N HIS A 184 -5.53 -0.18 9.63
CA HIS A 184 -5.07 -1.23 10.55
C HIS A 184 -4.56 -2.47 9.81
N GLU A 185 -5.30 -2.92 8.79
CA GLU A 185 -4.90 -4.05 7.94
C GLU A 185 -3.60 -3.75 7.16
N ALA A 186 -3.42 -2.54 6.65
CA ALA A 186 -2.18 -2.14 5.96
C ALA A 186 -0.97 -2.12 6.92
N LEU A 187 -1.12 -1.58 8.13
CA LEU A 187 -0.07 -1.59 9.15
C LEU A 187 0.27 -3.01 9.60
N LEU A 188 -0.74 -3.83 9.84
CA LEU A 188 -0.55 -5.23 10.21
C LEU A 188 0.16 -5.98 9.08
N PHE A 189 -0.16 -5.67 7.81
CA PHE A 189 0.54 -6.24 6.67
C PHE A 189 2.03 -5.85 6.66
N VAL A 190 2.37 -4.56 6.83
CA VAL A 190 3.78 -4.12 6.85
C VAL A 190 4.54 -4.79 7.99
N LEU A 191 3.94 -4.88 9.18
CA LEU A 191 4.52 -5.58 10.31
C LEU A 191 4.70 -7.08 10.00
N SER A 192 3.70 -7.72 9.40
CA SER A 192 3.76 -9.12 8.99
C SER A 192 4.84 -9.38 7.94
N LEU A 193 5.07 -8.43 7.03
CA LEU A 193 6.10 -8.49 6.01
C LEU A 193 7.51 -8.44 6.63
N SER A 194 7.70 -7.70 7.73
CA SER A 194 8.99 -7.62 8.44
C SER A 194 9.47 -8.97 9.00
N PHE A 195 8.53 -9.90 9.19
CA PHE A 195 8.79 -11.25 9.66
C PHE A 195 9.06 -12.23 8.50
N CYS A 196 8.77 -11.84 7.25
CA CYS A 196 8.99 -12.67 6.07
C CYS A 196 10.46 -12.77 5.70
N ARG A 197 10.82 -13.89 5.07
CA ARG A 197 12.16 -14.11 4.52
C ARG A 197 12.12 -13.91 3.01
N VAL A 198 13.11 -13.18 2.50
CA VAL A 198 13.33 -13.03 1.06
C VAL A 198 13.59 -14.40 0.45
N GLY A 199 12.96 -14.69 -0.70
CA GLY A 199 13.06 -15.97 -1.41
C GLY A 199 12.01 -17.01 -1.01
N ASP A 200 11.29 -16.83 0.11
CA ASP A 200 10.18 -17.70 0.46
C ASP A 200 8.88 -17.24 -0.23
N ALA A 201 8.11 -18.19 -0.77
CA ALA A 201 6.77 -17.91 -1.31
C ALA A 201 5.70 -18.00 -0.22
N TYR A 202 4.75 -17.06 -0.23
CA TYR A 202 3.65 -16.98 0.73
C TYR A 202 2.29 -16.99 0.01
N ARG A 203 1.30 -17.65 0.58
CA ARG A 203 -0.04 -17.75 -0.05
C ARG A 203 -0.85 -16.48 0.17
N ALA A 204 -1.17 -15.77 -0.92
CA ALA A 204 -2.03 -14.57 -0.89
C ALA A 204 -3.50 -14.85 -0.52
N SER A 205 -3.94 -16.12 -0.53
CA SER A 205 -5.28 -16.53 -0.11
C SER A 205 -5.54 -16.27 1.39
N SER A 206 -4.48 -16.21 2.20
CA SER A 206 -4.57 -15.96 3.64
C SER A 206 -4.70 -14.48 4.00
N LEU A 207 -4.57 -13.58 3.03
CA LEU A 207 -4.68 -12.14 3.22
C LEU A 207 -6.15 -11.70 3.26
N THR A 208 -6.44 -10.61 3.96
CA THR A 208 -7.74 -9.93 3.87
C THR A 208 -7.87 -9.20 2.53
N LYS A 209 -9.08 -8.74 2.18
CA LYS A 209 -9.28 -7.96 0.94
C LYS A 209 -8.46 -6.67 0.94
N ALA A 210 -8.44 -5.96 2.06
CA ALA A 210 -7.66 -4.73 2.23
C ALA A 210 -6.16 -5.01 2.12
N SER A 211 -5.66 -6.05 2.78
CA SER A 211 -4.25 -6.46 2.68
C SER A 211 -3.85 -6.85 1.27
N ARG A 212 -4.74 -7.47 0.48
CA ARG A 212 -4.45 -7.77 -0.94
C ARG A 212 -4.39 -6.53 -1.82
N THR A 213 -5.25 -5.55 -1.57
CA THR A 213 -5.16 -4.25 -2.25
C THR A 213 -3.82 -3.61 -1.96
N PHE A 214 -3.48 -3.47 -0.68
CA PHE A 214 -2.19 -2.94 -0.24
C PHE A 214 -0.99 -3.69 -0.85
N MET A 215 -1.03 -5.02 -0.86
CA MET A 215 -0.01 -5.86 -1.48
C MET A 215 0.11 -5.57 -2.99
N GLY A 216 -1.01 -5.39 -3.69
CA GLY A 216 -1.01 -5.03 -5.10
C GLY A 216 -0.36 -3.67 -5.36
N ASP A 217 -0.62 -2.70 -4.49
CA ASP A 217 -0.05 -1.36 -4.59
C ASP A 217 1.47 -1.37 -4.35
N ILE A 218 1.95 -1.97 -3.25
CA ILE A 218 3.39 -2.07 -2.96
C ILE A 218 4.15 -2.93 -4.00
N ALA A 219 3.48 -3.87 -4.66
CA ALA A 219 4.06 -4.67 -5.73
C ALA A 219 4.38 -3.84 -6.99
N GLN A 220 3.64 -2.76 -7.24
CA GLN A 220 3.96 -1.84 -8.34
C GLN A 220 5.28 -1.10 -8.12
N PHE A 221 5.67 -0.89 -6.86
CA PHE A 221 6.96 -0.32 -6.47
C PHE A 221 8.08 -1.37 -6.39
N GLY A 222 7.83 -2.61 -6.78
CA GLY A 222 8.84 -3.68 -6.71
C GLY A 222 9.15 -4.19 -5.30
N LEU A 223 8.39 -3.77 -4.28
CA LEU A 223 8.63 -4.19 -2.88
C LEU A 223 8.17 -5.62 -2.61
N VAL A 224 7.24 -6.13 -3.42
CA VAL A 224 6.74 -7.51 -3.35
C VAL A 224 6.51 -8.02 -4.77
N MET A 225 6.93 -9.25 -5.05
CA MET A 225 6.61 -9.95 -6.29
C MET A 225 5.32 -10.76 -6.12
N VAL A 226 4.37 -10.61 -7.05
CA VAL A 226 3.09 -11.35 -7.08
C VAL A 226 3.00 -12.14 -8.40
N ARG A 227 2.51 -13.38 -8.34
CA ARG A 227 2.40 -14.32 -9.48
C ARG A 227 1.02 -14.93 -9.61
#